data_AF-A0A3S3S3U4-F1
#
_entry.id   AF-A0A3S3S3U4-F1
#
_cell.length_a   1.000
_cell.length_b   1.000
_cell.length_c   1.000
_cell.angle_alpha   90.00
_cell.angle_beta   90.00
_cell.angle_gamma   90.00
#
_symmetry.space_group_name_H-M   'P 1'
#
loop_
_entity.id
_entity.type
_entity.pdbx_description
1 polymer ?
#
loop_
_entity_poly.entity_id
_entity_poly.type
_entity_poly.pdbx_seq_one_letter_code
_entity_poly.pdbx_strand_id
1 'polypeptide(L)'
;MSINLYLEQSGVAALLQGQETAIEQAVTALKNQLSVAAAPAVTWSYQVPELGEGGACSLFGQLADEPYDLAATIGQSEATAAALAQLTAVVQYYQQSNDSDWFGIYQKRQNPQGETVLVKLAYFGAASRAEFPLTTEFAAISNNSTVGLTGKAKVINDVTAYLTAGGEYYTCDPKVLSEACLPLFNAKGELAGIIDAEAFQRQAYHTAALVRLVAVCLVLPSLLPA
;
A
#
# COMPACT_ATOMS: atom_id res chain seq x y z
N MET A 1 10.42 -13.52 -6.93
CA MET A 1 10.36 -14.21 -5.63
C MET A 1 9.34 -15.34 -5.72
N SER A 2 9.53 -16.49 -5.07
CA SER A 2 8.51 -17.56 -5.01
C SER A 2 7.42 -17.21 -3.99
N ILE A 3 6.23 -17.80 -4.12
CA ILE A 3 5.10 -17.58 -3.21
C ILE A 3 5.51 -17.93 -1.77
N ASN A 4 6.07 -19.12 -1.53
CA ASN A 4 6.47 -19.56 -0.18
C ASN A 4 7.50 -18.61 0.44
N LEU A 5 8.50 -18.17 -0.33
CA LEU A 5 9.49 -17.23 0.19
C LEU A 5 8.83 -15.90 0.58
N TYR A 6 7.90 -15.40 -0.24
CA TYR A 6 7.15 -14.19 0.09
C TYR A 6 6.33 -14.35 1.38
N LEU A 7 5.59 -15.45 1.51
CA LEU A 7 4.72 -15.72 2.66
C LEU A 7 5.52 -15.79 3.98
N GLU A 8 6.66 -16.49 3.97
CA GLU A 8 7.58 -16.57 5.11
C GLU A 8 8.22 -15.22 5.42
N GLN A 9 8.74 -14.54 4.40
CA GLN A 9 9.45 -13.28 4.58
C GLN A 9 8.53 -12.17 5.07
N SER A 10 7.30 -12.06 4.54
CA SER A 10 6.30 -11.09 4.97
C SER A 10 5.61 -11.44 6.29
N GLY A 11 5.71 -12.71 6.74
CA GLY A 11 5.11 -13.16 8.00
C GLY A 11 3.62 -13.53 7.92
N VAL A 12 3.06 -13.71 6.71
CA VAL A 12 1.65 -14.08 6.52
C VAL A 12 1.43 -15.57 6.22
N ALA A 13 2.49 -16.39 6.27
CA ALA A 13 2.41 -17.84 5.99
C ALA A 13 1.31 -18.55 6.79
N ALA A 14 1.20 -18.28 8.09
CA ALA A 14 0.17 -18.90 8.94
C ALA A 14 -1.26 -18.50 8.54
N LEU A 15 -1.47 -17.29 8.01
CA LEU A 15 -2.79 -16.80 7.59
C LEU A 15 -3.24 -17.39 6.24
N LEU A 16 -2.30 -17.90 5.45
CA LEU A 16 -2.50 -18.33 4.07
C LEU A 16 -2.01 -19.77 3.82
N GLN A 17 -1.92 -20.57 4.87
CA GLN A 17 -1.49 -21.96 4.77
C GLN A 17 -2.36 -22.72 3.76
N GLY A 18 -1.71 -23.38 2.78
CA GLY A 18 -2.41 -24.17 1.76
C GLY A 18 -3.08 -23.35 0.65
N GLN A 19 -2.81 -22.04 0.56
CA GLN A 19 -3.40 -21.15 -0.45
C GLN A 19 -2.46 -20.88 -1.63
N GLU A 20 -1.36 -21.61 -1.76
CA GLU A 20 -0.33 -21.37 -2.79
C GLU A 20 -0.92 -21.42 -4.20
N THR A 21 -1.76 -22.42 -4.48
CA THR A 21 -2.46 -22.55 -5.77
C THR A 21 -3.41 -21.38 -6.04
N ALA A 22 -4.14 -20.91 -5.02
CA ALA A 22 -5.04 -19.78 -5.16
C ALA A 22 -4.28 -18.47 -5.43
N ILE A 23 -3.13 -18.29 -4.77
CA ILE A 23 -2.23 -17.16 -5.01
C ILE A 23 -1.67 -17.21 -6.42
N GLU A 24 -1.21 -18.38 -6.89
CA GLU A 24 -0.68 -18.53 -8.25
C GLU A 24 -1.73 -18.22 -9.32
N GLN A 25 -2.97 -18.68 -9.12
CA GLN A 25 -4.11 -18.36 -9.98
C GLN A 25 -4.41 -16.86 -9.98
N ALA A 26 -4.44 -16.22 -8.81
CA ALA A 26 -4.67 -14.79 -8.68
C ALA A 26 -3.55 -13.95 -9.33
N VAL A 27 -2.29 -14.36 -9.21
CA VAL A 27 -1.14 -13.73 -9.90
C VAL A 27 -1.32 -13.84 -11.42
N THR A 28 -1.69 -15.02 -11.91
CA THR A 28 -1.89 -15.26 -13.34
C THR A 28 -3.05 -14.42 -13.89
N ALA A 29 -4.18 -14.38 -13.17
CA ALA A 29 -5.34 -13.57 -13.53
C ALA A 29 -4.99 -12.07 -13.60
N LEU A 30 -4.28 -11.55 -12.58
CA LEU A 30 -3.83 -10.16 -12.56
C LEU A 30 -2.91 -9.85 -13.76
N LYS A 31 -1.90 -10.68 -14.02
CA LYS A 31 -0.97 -10.48 -15.16
C LYS A 31 -1.70 -10.50 -16.51
N ASN A 32 -2.67 -11.40 -16.68
CA ASN A 32 -3.47 -11.48 -17.89
C ASN A 32 -4.36 -10.24 -18.06
N GLN A 33 -4.95 -9.74 -16.98
CA GLN A 33 -5.73 -8.51 -17.04
C GLN A 33 -4.86 -7.31 -17.43
N LEU A 34 -3.67 -7.19 -16.84
CA LEU A 34 -2.76 -6.09 -17.14
C LEU A 34 -2.24 -6.10 -18.58
N SER A 35 -2.12 -7.27 -19.21
CA SER A 35 -1.64 -7.35 -20.60
C SER A 35 -2.67 -6.94 -21.65
N VAL A 36 -3.95 -6.93 -21.30
CA VAL A 36 -5.06 -6.55 -22.20
C VAL A 36 -5.72 -5.22 -21.83
N ALA A 37 -5.45 -4.70 -20.62
CA ALA A 37 -6.01 -3.44 -20.17
C ALA A 37 -5.43 -2.26 -20.97
N ALA A 38 -6.30 -1.33 -21.36
CA ALA A 38 -5.86 -0.03 -21.86
C ALA A 38 -5.09 0.71 -20.75
N ALA A 39 -4.01 1.41 -21.11
CA ALA A 39 -3.24 2.20 -20.15
C ALA A 39 -4.14 3.32 -19.57
N PRO A 40 -4.39 3.33 -18.25
CA PRO A 40 -5.19 4.37 -17.63
C PRO A 40 -4.44 5.71 -17.60
N ALA A 41 -5.19 6.80 -17.41
CA ALA A 41 -4.61 8.12 -17.21
C ALA A 41 -3.80 8.16 -15.91
N VAL A 42 -2.61 8.77 -15.99
CA VAL A 42 -1.70 8.92 -14.84
C VAL A 42 -2.09 10.15 -14.02
N THR A 43 -2.13 9.99 -12.69
CA THR A 43 -2.33 11.09 -11.75
C THR A 43 -0.98 11.54 -11.20
N TRP A 44 -0.57 12.77 -11.50
CA TRP A 44 0.68 13.37 -11.03
C TRP A 44 0.51 14.26 -9.80
N SER A 45 -0.73 14.65 -9.50
CA SER A 45 -1.05 15.54 -8.39
C SER A 45 -2.36 15.11 -7.76
N TYR A 46 -2.41 15.05 -6.43
CA TYR A 46 -3.60 14.66 -5.69
C TYR A 46 -3.70 15.38 -4.35
N GLN A 47 -4.93 15.54 -3.89
CA GLN A 47 -5.22 16.18 -2.62
C GLN A 47 -4.76 15.31 -1.45
N VAL A 48 -4.20 15.96 -0.43
CA VAL A 48 -3.70 15.32 0.78
C VAL A 48 -4.25 16.02 2.01
N PRO A 49 -4.41 15.31 3.14
CA PRO A 49 -4.75 15.93 4.40
C PRO A 49 -3.69 16.95 4.84
N GLU A 50 -4.12 18.01 5.51
CA GLU A 50 -3.20 18.88 6.23
C GLU A 50 -2.51 18.08 7.34
N LEU A 51 -1.18 18.18 7.43
CA LEU A 51 -0.40 17.47 8.43
C LEU A 51 -0.27 18.33 9.70
N GLY A 52 -0.62 17.75 10.84
CA GLY A 52 -0.44 18.33 12.16
C GLY A 52 0.96 18.08 12.72
N GLU A 53 1.13 18.41 14.00
CA GLU A 53 2.39 18.23 14.73
C GLU A 53 2.85 16.76 14.69
N GLY A 54 4.15 16.54 14.43
CA GLY A 54 4.70 15.19 14.28
C GLY A 54 4.32 14.47 12.98
N GLY A 55 3.62 15.13 12.05
CA GLY A 55 3.23 14.58 10.75
C GLY A 55 1.94 13.76 10.77
N ALA A 56 1.22 13.67 11.89
CA ALA A 56 -0.10 13.06 11.93
C ALA A 56 -1.11 13.85 11.06
N CYS A 57 -2.16 13.21 10.52
CA CYS A 57 -3.30 13.88 9.87
C CYS A 57 -3.90 14.82 10.92
N SER A 58 -3.92 16.13 10.65
CA SER A 58 -4.29 17.16 11.63
C SER A 58 -5.75 17.02 12.08
N LEU A 59 -6.67 17.05 11.13
CA LEU A 59 -8.11 16.87 11.31
C LEU A 59 -8.69 16.08 10.14
N PHE A 60 -9.55 15.12 10.44
CA PHE A 60 -10.23 14.35 9.40
C PHE A 60 -11.03 15.28 8.46
N GLY A 61 -10.76 15.15 7.16
CA GLY A 61 -11.43 15.94 6.11
C GLY A 61 -10.83 17.33 5.86
N GLN A 62 -9.85 17.77 6.64
CA GLN A 62 -9.10 18.99 6.36
C GLN A 62 -7.96 18.70 5.39
N LEU A 63 -8.03 19.29 4.20
CA LEU A 63 -7.05 19.12 3.14
C LEU A 63 -6.08 20.29 3.12
N ALA A 64 -4.84 20.01 2.71
CA ALA A 64 -3.88 21.07 2.43
C ALA A 64 -4.36 21.92 1.24
N ASP A 65 -4.04 23.22 1.25
CA ASP A 65 -4.40 24.13 0.16
C ASP A 65 -3.76 23.69 -1.18
N GLU A 66 -2.49 23.30 -1.11
CA GLU A 66 -1.73 22.83 -2.27
C GLU A 66 -1.73 21.29 -2.32
N PRO A 67 -2.04 20.70 -3.49
CA PRO A 67 -1.99 19.26 -3.66
C PRO A 67 -0.53 18.76 -3.63
N TYR A 68 -0.36 17.47 -3.36
CA TYR A 68 0.94 16.84 -3.43
C TYR A 68 1.37 16.64 -4.89
N ASP A 69 2.55 17.16 -5.24
CA ASP A 69 3.18 16.96 -6.55
C ASP A 69 4.07 15.70 -6.54
N LEU A 70 3.57 14.61 -7.14
CA LEU A 70 4.31 13.37 -7.26
C LEU A 70 5.50 13.48 -8.22
N ALA A 71 5.41 14.34 -9.24
CA ALA A 71 6.46 14.51 -10.24
C ALA A 71 7.74 15.08 -9.60
N ALA A 72 7.60 15.95 -8.61
CA ALA A 72 8.73 16.49 -7.85
C ALA A 72 9.55 15.40 -7.16
N THR A 73 8.92 14.30 -6.75
CA THR A 73 9.56 13.22 -5.98
C THR A 73 10.12 12.10 -6.85
N ILE A 74 9.39 11.65 -7.87
CA ILE A 74 9.81 10.51 -8.71
C ILE A 74 10.34 10.91 -10.10
N GLY A 75 10.27 12.20 -10.44
CA GLY A 75 10.60 12.70 -11.76
C GLY A 75 9.53 12.39 -12.81
N GLN A 76 9.44 13.24 -13.83
CA GLN A 76 8.51 13.05 -14.94
C GLN A 76 9.26 12.64 -16.21
N SER A 77 8.99 11.42 -16.67
CA SER A 77 9.49 10.81 -17.91
C SER A 77 8.45 9.87 -18.50
N GLU A 78 8.65 9.44 -19.75
CA GLU A 78 7.81 8.40 -20.36
C GLU A 78 7.85 7.08 -19.56
N ALA A 79 9.03 6.70 -19.05
CA ALA A 79 9.20 5.48 -18.27
C ALA A 79 8.44 5.53 -16.94
N THR A 80 8.53 6.64 -16.21
CA THR A 80 7.78 6.84 -14.96
C THR A 80 6.27 6.95 -15.23
N ALA A 81 5.86 7.59 -16.33
CA ALA A 81 4.45 7.64 -16.73
C ALA A 81 3.90 6.23 -17.03
N ALA A 82 4.65 5.42 -17.78
CA ALA A 82 4.26 4.04 -18.08
C ALA A 82 4.17 3.18 -16.82
N ALA A 83 5.12 3.33 -15.89
CA ALA A 83 5.08 2.65 -14.59
C ALA A 83 3.83 3.06 -13.79
N LEU A 84 3.56 4.36 -13.63
CA LEU A 84 2.38 4.85 -12.92
C LEU A 84 1.07 4.38 -13.56
N ALA A 85 0.99 4.30 -14.90
CA ALA A 85 -0.17 3.76 -15.60
C ALA A 85 -0.40 2.27 -15.26
N GLN A 86 0.68 1.48 -15.22
CA GLN A 86 0.60 0.06 -14.82
C GLN A 86 0.17 -0.10 -13.36
N LEU A 87 0.73 0.70 -12.44
CA LEU A 87 0.32 0.70 -11.03
C LEU A 87 -1.16 1.11 -10.87
N THR A 88 -1.61 2.10 -11.63
CA THR A 88 -3.02 2.54 -11.65
C THR A 88 -3.93 1.43 -12.18
N ALA A 89 -3.51 0.67 -13.18
CA ALA A 89 -4.27 -0.48 -13.68
C ALA A 89 -4.40 -1.59 -12.61
N VAL A 90 -3.36 -1.82 -11.81
CA VAL A 90 -3.42 -2.74 -10.66
C VAL A 90 -4.44 -2.25 -9.62
N VAL A 91 -4.40 -0.96 -9.27
CA VAL A 91 -5.36 -0.33 -8.34
C VAL A 91 -6.80 -0.50 -8.84
N GLN A 92 -7.05 -0.20 -10.11
CA GLN A 92 -8.38 -0.32 -10.72
C GLN A 92 -8.86 -1.78 -10.78
N TYR A 93 -7.96 -2.73 -11.02
CA TYR A 93 -8.30 -4.16 -10.95
C TYR A 93 -8.64 -4.58 -9.52
N TYR A 94 -7.82 -4.19 -8.54
CA TYR A 94 -8.08 -4.53 -7.13
C TYR A 94 -9.39 -3.92 -6.64
N GLN A 95 -9.70 -2.69 -7.03
CA GLN A 95 -10.95 -2.01 -6.68
C GLN A 95 -12.20 -2.82 -7.04
N GLN A 96 -12.16 -3.63 -8.10
CA GLN A 96 -13.29 -4.45 -8.53
C GLN A 96 -13.63 -5.59 -7.56
N SER A 97 -12.74 -5.96 -6.64
CA SER A 97 -13.02 -6.99 -5.65
C SER A 97 -13.96 -6.51 -4.53
N ASN A 98 -14.10 -5.19 -4.35
CA ASN A 98 -14.84 -4.56 -3.25
C ASN A 98 -14.39 -5.04 -1.84
N ASP A 99 -13.14 -5.47 -1.70
CA ASP A 99 -12.59 -5.87 -0.39
C ASP A 99 -12.23 -4.68 0.50
N SER A 100 -12.06 -3.49 -0.07
CA SER A 100 -11.51 -2.31 0.60
C SER A 100 -12.19 -1.04 0.12
N ASP A 101 -12.33 -0.10 1.04
CA ASP A 101 -12.85 1.24 0.77
C ASP A 101 -11.72 2.21 0.40
N TRP A 102 -10.48 1.86 0.77
CA TRP A 102 -9.28 2.57 0.39
C TRP A 102 -8.14 1.59 0.11
N PHE A 103 -7.33 1.86 -0.91
CA PHE A 103 -6.15 1.06 -1.25
C PHE A 103 -5.08 1.92 -1.88
N GLY A 104 -3.82 1.75 -1.47
CA GLY A 104 -2.69 2.49 -2.01
C GLY A 104 -1.44 1.65 -2.20
N ILE A 105 -0.68 2.00 -3.24
CA ILE A 105 0.64 1.45 -3.54
C ILE A 105 1.68 2.50 -3.18
N TYR A 106 2.64 2.13 -2.35
CA TYR A 106 3.73 3.01 -1.95
C TYR A 106 5.09 2.42 -2.28
N GLN A 107 6.03 3.28 -2.65
CA GLN A 107 7.42 2.90 -2.92
C GLN A 107 8.36 3.60 -1.95
N LYS A 108 9.36 2.86 -1.45
CA LYS A 108 10.45 3.44 -0.66
C LYS A 108 11.33 4.33 -1.54
N ARG A 109 11.47 5.59 -1.18
CA ARG A 109 12.24 6.61 -1.93
C ARG A 109 12.96 7.56 -0.99
N GLN A 110 13.88 8.34 -1.56
CA GLN A 110 14.29 9.61 -0.97
C GLN A 110 13.38 10.70 -1.53
N ASN A 111 12.78 11.53 -0.67
CA ASN A 111 12.01 12.70 -1.08
C ASN A 111 12.96 13.87 -1.46
N PRO A 112 12.46 14.99 -2.01
CA PRO A 112 13.28 16.14 -2.36
C PRO A 112 14.08 16.75 -1.18
N GLN A 113 13.65 16.51 0.05
CA GLN A 113 14.32 16.92 1.28
C GLN A 113 15.46 15.95 1.69
N GLY A 114 15.64 14.84 0.97
CA GLY A 114 16.65 13.82 1.22
C GLY A 114 16.25 12.78 2.26
N GLU A 115 15.00 12.82 2.74
CA GLU A 115 14.48 11.90 3.75
C GLU A 115 14.03 10.59 3.11
N THR A 116 14.25 9.48 3.80
CA THR A 116 13.75 8.19 3.34
C THR A 116 12.29 8.02 3.76
N VAL A 117 11.41 7.87 2.78
CA VAL A 117 9.96 7.81 2.96
C VAL A 117 9.33 6.72 2.09
N LEU A 118 8.09 6.35 2.38
CA LEU A 118 7.21 5.63 1.46
C LEU A 118 6.36 6.65 0.70
N VAL A 119 6.49 6.72 -0.63
CA VAL A 119 5.76 7.65 -1.50
C VAL A 119 4.58 6.95 -2.15
N LYS A 120 3.38 7.50 -2.02
CA LYS A 120 2.15 6.99 -2.65
C LYS A 120 2.20 7.23 -4.15
N LEU A 121 2.14 6.15 -4.92
CA LEU A 121 2.24 6.18 -6.38
C LEU A 121 0.88 6.11 -7.07
N ALA A 122 -0.01 5.25 -6.56
CA ALA A 122 -1.34 5.06 -7.10
C ALA A 122 -2.27 4.58 -5.99
N TYR A 123 -3.53 5.02 -6.00
CA TYR A 123 -4.51 4.66 -4.97
C TYR A 123 -5.95 4.87 -5.44
N PHE A 124 -6.91 4.29 -4.72
CA PHE A 124 -8.31 4.71 -4.74
C PHE A 124 -8.79 4.99 -3.31
N GLY A 125 -9.90 5.71 -3.19
CA GLY A 125 -10.53 6.04 -1.91
C GLY A 125 -10.37 7.52 -1.56
N ALA A 126 -10.64 7.86 -0.29
CA ALA A 126 -10.50 9.22 0.21
C ALA A 126 -9.06 9.75 0.14
N ALA A 127 -8.92 11.08 0.18
CA ALA A 127 -7.62 11.72 0.30
C ALA A 127 -6.90 11.26 1.57
N SER A 128 -5.64 10.88 1.43
CA SER A 128 -4.80 10.37 2.51
C SER A 128 -3.38 10.87 2.31
N ARG A 129 -2.51 10.62 3.29
CA ARG A 129 -1.12 11.09 3.28
C ARG A 129 -0.38 10.63 2.01
N ALA A 130 0.48 11.50 1.46
CA ALA A 130 1.30 11.18 0.29
C ALA A 130 2.55 10.38 0.67
N GLU A 131 3.18 10.72 1.79
CA GLU A 131 4.46 10.17 2.21
C GLU A 131 4.42 9.66 3.65
N PHE A 132 4.96 8.47 3.92
CA PHE A 132 5.20 8.02 5.30
C PHE A 132 6.70 8.05 5.62
N PRO A 133 7.14 8.80 6.65
CA PRO A 133 8.53 8.81 7.09
C PRO A 133 8.97 7.41 7.53
N LEU A 134 10.11 6.95 7.03
CA LEU A 134 10.71 5.68 7.43
C LEU A 134 11.73 5.91 8.55
N THR A 135 11.23 6.39 9.69
CA THR A 135 11.97 6.58 10.93
C THR A 135 11.40 5.68 12.03
N THR A 136 12.22 5.34 13.02
CA THR A 136 11.79 4.52 14.15
C THR A 136 10.68 5.21 14.95
N GLU A 137 10.78 6.53 15.11
CA GLU A 137 9.83 7.35 15.85
C GLU A 137 8.45 7.33 15.19
N PHE A 138 8.39 7.45 13.86
CA PHE A 138 7.12 7.43 13.14
C PHE A 138 6.56 6.01 13.03
N ALA A 139 7.41 4.99 12.88
CA ALA A 139 6.99 3.60 12.90
C ALA A 139 6.35 3.18 14.23
N ALA A 140 6.72 3.79 15.35
CA ALA A 140 6.11 3.52 16.65
C ALA A 140 4.60 3.81 16.72
N ILE A 141 4.06 4.57 15.76
CA ILE A 141 2.61 4.88 15.66
C ILE A 141 1.99 4.50 14.31
N SER A 142 2.79 4.22 13.28
CA SER A 142 2.31 3.95 11.92
C SER A 142 2.57 2.51 11.50
N ASN A 143 1.50 1.81 11.14
CA ASN A 143 1.57 0.50 10.51
C ASN A 143 2.39 0.57 9.22
N ASN A 144 2.10 1.53 8.33
CA ASN A 144 2.80 1.69 7.05
C ASN A 144 4.31 1.81 7.24
N SER A 145 4.77 2.68 8.15
CA SER A 145 6.21 2.83 8.42
C SER A 145 6.79 1.62 9.14
N THR A 146 6.05 0.94 10.02
CA THR A 146 6.47 -0.33 10.62
C THR A 146 6.71 -1.39 9.55
N VAL A 147 5.78 -1.60 8.62
CA VAL A 147 5.94 -2.54 7.50
C VAL A 147 7.09 -2.08 6.59
N GLY A 148 7.16 -0.78 6.31
CA GLY A 148 8.19 -0.12 5.49
C GLY A 148 9.62 -0.16 6.06
N LEU A 149 9.78 -0.47 7.35
CA LEU A 149 11.07 -0.69 8.00
C LEU A 149 11.39 -2.17 8.21
N THR A 150 10.40 -2.96 8.62
CA THR A 150 10.62 -4.34 9.05
C THR A 150 10.44 -5.37 7.94
N GLY A 151 9.69 -5.03 6.89
CA GLY A 151 9.23 -5.98 5.89
C GLY A 151 8.27 -7.04 6.46
N LYS A 152 7.66 -6.81 7.63
CA LYS A 152 6.65 -7.71 8.21
C LYS A 152 5.28 -7.09 8.02
N ALA A 153 4.36 -7.84 7.42
CA ALA A 153 3.01 -7.38 7.19
C ALA A 153 2.27 -7.12 8.50
N LYS A 154 1.33 -6.17 8.47
CA LYS A 154 0.38 -5.89 9.55
C LYS A 154 -1.02 -6.14 9.00
N VAL A 155 -1.73 -7.10 9.60
CA VAL A 155 -3.13 -7.42 9.25
C VAL A 155 -3.98 -7.27 10.49
N ILE A 156 -4.83 -6.25 10.50
CA ILE A 156 -5.68 -5.85 11.61
C ILE A 156 -7.14 -5.96 11.14
N ASN A 157 -7.85 -6.97 11.64
CA ASN A 157 -9.25 -7.21 11.27
C ASN A 157 -10.26 -6.54 12.21
N ASP A 158 -9.80 -5.93 13.30
CA ASP A 158 -10.63 -5.12 14.18
C ASP A 158 -9.74 -4.06 14.84
N VAL A 159 -9.77 -2.85 14.29
CA VAL A 159 -8.98 -1.71 14.78
C VAL A 159 -9.34 -1.38 16.23
N THR A 160 -10.62 -1.47 16.61
CA THR A 160 -11.06 -1.20 17.98
C THR A 160 -10.47 -2.22 18.97
N ALA A 161 -10.54 -3.51 18.64
CA ALA A 161 -9.98 -4.56 19.48
C ALA A 161 -8.45 -4.45 19.58
N TYR A 162 -7.79 -4.15 18.47
CA TYR A 162 -6.34 -3.97 18.41
C TYR A 162 -5.86 -2.81 19.30
N LEU A 163 -6.50 -1.64 19.20
CA LEU A 163 -6.25 -0.50 20.08
C LEU A 163 -6.50 -0.83 21.55
N THR A 164 -7.59 -1.55 21.84
CA THR A 164 -7.94 -1.96 23.21
C THR A 164 -6.88 -2.89 23.81
N ALA A 165 -6.23 -3.71 22.99
CA ALA A 165 -5.12 -4.57 23.40
C ALA A 165 -3.77 -3.82 23.53
N GLY A 166 -3.77 -2.49 23.35
CA GLY A 166 -2.58 -1.65 23.43
C GLY A 166 -1.78 -1.58 22.12
N GLY A 167 -2.37 -2.00 20.99
CA GLY A 167 -1.74 -1.89 19.68
C GLY A 167 -1.66 -0.43 19.21
N GLU A 168 -0.54 -0.07 18.59
CA GLU A 168 -0.30 1.24 18.00
C GLU A 168 -1.11 1.41 16.71
N TYR A 169 -1.97 2.42 16.65
CA TYR A 169 -2.74 2.70 15.45
C TYR A 169 -2.92 4.19 15.26
N TYR A 170 -2.37 4.69 14.17
CA TYR A 170 -2.61 6.04 13.71
C TYR A 170 -3.84 6.06 12.81
N THR A 171 -4.86 6.83 13.20
CA THR A 171 -6.12 6.93 12.45
C THR A 171 -6.10 8.17 11.56
N CYS A 172 -6.07 8.00 10.24
CA CYS A 172 -6.32 9.12 9.31
C CYS A 172 -7.81 9.22 8.91
N ASP A 173 -8.52 8.10 8.71
CA ASP A 173 -9.99 8.08 8.52
C ASP A 173 -10.64 7.24 9.65
N PRO A 174 -11.52 7.84 10.49
CA PRO A 174 -12.15 7.13 11.61
C PRO A 174 -13.14 6.04 11.18
N LYS A 175 -13.52 5.96 9.90
CA LYS A 175 -14.35 4.86 9.39
C LYS A 175 -13.56 3.57 9.23
N VAL A 176 -12.23 3.59 9.22
CA VAL A 176 -11.41 2.39 9.05
C VAL A 176 -11.58 1.46 10.24
N LEU A 177 -12.07 0.25 9.97
CA LEU A 177 -12.32 -0.80 10.95
C LEU A 177 -11.43 -2.03 10.73
N SER A 178 -10.75 -2.12 9.59
CA SER A 178 -9.74 -3.14 9.29
C SER A 178 -8.68 -2.56 8.35
N GLU A 179 -7.45 -3.07 8.47
CA GLU A 179 -6.30 -2.70 7.64
C GLU A 179 -5.45 -3.93 7.31
N ALA A 180 -4.93 -3.99 6.09
CA ALA A 180 -3.89 -4.93 5.69
C ALA A 180 -2.77 -4.20 4.93
N CYS A 181 -1.66 -3.97 5.63
CA CYS A 181 -0.45 -3.40 5.06
C CYS A 181 0.59 -4.51 4.82
N LEU A 182 0.97 -4.71 3.54
CA LEU A 182 1.85 -5.80 3.12
C LEU A 182 3.12 -5.26 2.41
N PRO A 183 4.29 -5.88 2.64
CA PRO A 183 5.54 -5.45 2.04
C PRO A 183 5.65 -5.86 0.56
N LEU A 184 6.35 -5.02 -0.22
CA LEU A 184 6.79 -5.30 -1.58
C LEU A 184 8.28 -5.59 -1.59
N PHE A 185 8.67 -6.80 -2.00
CA PHE A 185 10.08 -7.18 -2.10
C PHE A 185 10.55 -7.20 -3.56
N ASN A 186 11.69 -6.58 -3.84
CA ASN A 186 12.30 -6.61 -5.16
C ASN A 186 12.87 -8.01 -5.50
N ALA A 187 13.47 -8.14 -6.69
CA ALA A 187 14.06 -9.40 -7.15
C ALA A 187 15.20 -9.93 -6.25
N LYS A 188 15.85 -9.06 -5.47
CA LYS A 188 16.90 -9.40 -4.49
C LYS A 188 16.34 -9.75 -3.11
N GLY A 189 15.02 -9.65 -2.91
CA GLY A 189 14.38 -9.83 -1.62
C GLY A 189 14.47 -8.61 -0.71
N GLU A 190 14.91 -7.46 -1.22
CA GLU A 190 14.97 -6.22 -0.44
C GLU A 190 13.61 -5.52 -0.46
N LEU A 191 13.27 -4.86 0.64
CA LEU A 191 12.02 -4.10 0.76
C LEU A 191 12.04 -2.87 -0.16
N ALA A 192 11.16 -2.88 -1.15
CA ALA A 192 11.02 -1.83 -2.17
C ALA A 192 9.85 -0.88 -1.92
N GLY A 193 8.88 -1.28 -1.09
CA GLY A 193 7.67 -0.52 -0.84
C GLY A 193 6.65 -1.32 -0.06
N ILE A 194 5.41 -0.86 -0.06
CA ILE A 194 4.27 -1.52 0.57
C ILE A 194 3.03 -1.37 -0.31
N ILE A 195 2.05 -2.22 -0.07
CA ILE A 195 0.64 -1.86 -0.28
C ILE A 195 -0.01 -1.61 1.07
N ASP A 196 -1.09 -0.85 1.03
CA ASP A 196 -1.95 -0.64 2.16
C ASP A 196 -3.41 -0.71 1.68
N ALA A 197 -4.23 -1.41 2.44
CA ALA A 197 -5.62 -1.68 2.16
C ALA A 197 -6.42 -1.42 3.43
N GLU A 198 -7.41 -0.53 3.36
CA GLU A 198 -8.27 -0.18 4.49
C GLU A 198 -9.74 -0.43 4.14
N ALA A 199 -10.50 -0.93 5.12
CA ALA A 199 -11.91 -1.23 4.98
C ALA A 199 -12.74 -0.63 6.11
N PHE A 200 -13.94 -0.17 5.78
CA PHE A 200 -14.92 0.39 6.73
C PHE A 200 -15.77 -0.68 7.43
N GLN A 201 -15.40 -1.95 7.24
CA GLN A 201 -15.98 -3.09 7.92
C GLN A 201 -14.89 -3.84 8.68
N ARG A 202 -15.28 -4.43 9.83
CA ARG A 202 -14.41 -5.37 10.54
C ARG A 202 -14.27 -6.65 9.73
N GLN A 203 -13.17 -7.37 9.96
CA GLN A 203 -12.92 -8.71 9.44
C GLN A 203 -12.86 -8.77 7.91
N ALA A 204 -12.43 -7.68 7.26
CA ALA A 204 -12.33 -7.59 5.81
C ALA A 204 -11.20 -8.47 5.24
N TYR A 205 -10.08 -8.60 5.96
CA TYR A 205 -8.86 -9.22 5.46
C TYR A 205 -8.71 -10.65 5.96
N HIS A 206 -9.55 -11.51 5.41
CA HIS A 206 -9.49 -12.96 5.55
C HIS A 206 -8.85 -13.60 4.32
N THR A 207 -8.84 -14.93 4.25
CA THR A 207 -8.10 -15.71 3.27
C THR A 207 -8.27 -15.22 1.83
N ALA A 208 -9.50 -15.02 1.35
CA ALA A 208 -9.74 -14.64 -0.05
C ALA A 208 -9.19 -13.24 -0.40
N ALA A 209 -9.38 -12.25 0.49
CA ALA A 209 -8.85 -10.90 0.31
C ALA A 209 -7.32 -10.89 0.39
N LEU A 210 -6.75 -11.62 1.37
CA LEU A 210 -5.30 -11.74 1.54
C LEU A 210 -4.65 -12.46 0.35
N VAL A 211 -5.28 -13.48 -0.24
CA VAL A 211 -4.79 -14.12 -1.49
C VAL A 211 -4.65 -13.09 -2.61
N ARG A 212 -5.65 -12.21 -2.79
CA ARG A 212 -5.60 -11.15 -3.80
C ARG A 212 -4.52 -10.12 -3.50
N LEU A 213 -4.40 -9.68 -2.24
CA LEU A 213 -3.38 -8.73 -1.82
C LEU A 213 -1.95 -9.29 -2.00
N VAL A 214 -1.73 -10.56 -1.67
CA VAL A 214 -0.44 -11.23 -1.90
C VAL A 214 -0.15 -11.36 -3.40
N ALA A 215 -1.14 -11.70 -4.22
CA ALA A 215 -0.96 -11.75 -5.66
C ALA A 215 -0.54 -10.38 -6.24
N VAL A 216 -1.16 -9.29 -5.76
CA VAL A 216 -0.75 -7.92 -6.06
C VAL A 216 0.70 -7.69 -5.64
N CYS A 217 1.09 -8.06 -4.41
CA CYS A 217 2.46 -7.90 -3.91
C CYS A 217 3.53 -8.67 -4.71
N LEU A 218 3.16 -9.78 -5.34
CA LEU A 218 4.07 -10.56 -6.17
C LEU A 218 4.24 -9.99 -7.59
N VAL A 219 3.28 -9.17 -8.05
CA VAL A 219 3.30 -8.55 -9.38
C VAL A 219 3.92 -7.15 -9.34
N LEU A 220 3.58 -6.35 -8.33
CA LEU A 220 3.98 -4.94 -8.24
C LEU A 220 5.49 -4.66 -8.31
N PRO A 221 6.39 -5.45 -7.69
CA PRO A 221 7.81 -5.09 -7.65
C PRO A 221 8.47 -4.93 -9.03
N SER A 222 7.97 -5.61 -10.07
CA SER A 222 8.46 -5.44 -11.45
C SER A 222 7.87 -4.25 -12.20
N LEU A 223 6.86 -3.58 -11.61
CA LEU A 223 6.14 -2.45 -12.20
C LEU A 223 6.52 -1.12 -11.54
N LEU A 224 7.22 -1.15 -10.40
CA LEU A 224 7.65 0.06 -9.71
C LEU A 224 8.60 0.88 -10.61
N PRO A 225 8.48 2.21 -10.62
CA PRO A 225 9.44 3.05 -11.31
C PRO A 225 10.85 2.85 -10.74
N ALA A 226 11.86 3.06 -11.57
CA ALA A 226 13.27 3.03 -11.17
C ALA A 226 13.59 4.14 -10.17
#